data_AF-A0A4R4L2A0-F1
#
_entry.id   AF-A0A4R4L2A0-F1
#
_cell.length_a   1.000
_cell.length_b   1.000
_cell.length_c   1.000
_cell.angle_alpha   90.00
_cell.angle_beta   90.00
_cell.angle_gamma   90.00
#
_symmetry.space_group_name_H-M   'P 1'
#
loop_
_entity.id
_entity.type
_entity.pdbx_description
1 polymer ?
#
loop_
_entity_poly.entity_id
_entity_poly.type
_entity_poly.pdbx_seq_one_letter_code
_entity_poly.pdbx_strand_id
1 'polypeptide(L)'
;MMAHKSRTPHVQEFSPTSGPDGHQSRNRDPLPPLPRQRRRRLIVIGMLLMLTGALSAAYLYTGIGDRPSVVMITRDVPVGSRIDASDVATTQVDA
;
A
#
# COMPACT_ATOMS: atom_id res chain seq x y z
N MET A 1 65.64 -5.23 11.75
CA MET A 1 64.72 -5.88 10.79
C MET A 1 63.29 -5.54 11.18
N MET A 2 62.54 -5.00 10.22
CA MET A 2 61.08 -4.96 10.05
C MET A 2 60.13 -4.35 11.12
N ALA A 3 59.60 -3.19 10.73
CA ALA A 3 58.18 -2.77 10.69
C ALA A 3 57.28 -2.93 11.94
N HIS A 4 57.03 -1.80 12.61
CA HIS A 4 55.74 -1.54 13.23
C HIS A 4 55.13 -0.23 12.70
N LYS A 5 53.95 -0.39 12.11
CA LYS A 5 53.02 0.64 11.65
C LYS A 5 52.24 1.13 12.87
N SER A 6 52.34 2.41 13.21
CA SER A 6 51.38 3.09 14.10
C SER A 6 50.90 4.38 13.43
N ARG A 7 49.63 4.30 13.05
CA ARG A 7 48.77 5.34 12.48
C ARG A 7 48.31 6.26 13.62
N THR A 8 48.37 7.58 13.44
CA THR A 8 47.46 8.58 14.07
C THR A 8 47.74 9.96 13.47
N PRO A 9 46.73 10.85 13.47
CA PRO A 9 46.26 11.53 12.27
C PRO A 9 46.93 12.88 12.09
N HIS A 10 46.98 13.36 10.84
CA HIS A 10 47.12 14.79 10.59
C HIS A 10 45.94 15.51 11.26
N VAL A 11 46.13 15.96 12.51
CA VAL A 11 45.40 17.09 13.05
C VAL A 11 45.97 18.28 12.33
N GLN A 12 45.38 18.60 11.17
CA GLN A 12 45.59 19.90 10.56
C GLN A 12 44.91 20.89 11.48
N GLU A 13 45.68 21.40 12.43
CA GLU A 13 45.25 22.46 13.33
C GLU A 13 44.94 23.66 12.45
N PHE A 14 43.64 23.82 12.19
CA PHE A 14 43.10 24.99 11.54
C PHE A 14 43.33 26.14 12.51
N SER A 15 44.41 26.88 12.31
CA SER A 15 44.64 28.17 12.95
C SER A 15 43.81 29.20 12.19
N PRO A 16 42.64 29.65 12.69
CA PRO A 16 41.98 30.80 12.11
C PRO A 16 42.91 31.98 12.32
N THR A 17 43.49 32.51 11.25
CA THR A 17 43.97 33.88 11.26
C THR A 17 42.73 34.75 11.44
N SER A 18 42.52 35.19 12.67
CA SER A 18 41.52 36.19 13.04
C SER A 18 41.88 37.51 12.37
N GLY A 19 41.54 37.63 11.09
CA GLY A 19 41.58 38.90 10.36
C GLY A 19 40.53 39.85 10.97
N PRO A 20 40.87 41.12 11.23
CA PRO A 20 40.03 42.06 11.98
C PRO A 20 38.89 42.66 11.15
N ASP A 21 38.32 41.90 10.21
CA ASP A 21 37.25 42.36 9.34
C ASP A 21 36.01 41.51 9.64
N GLY A 22 35.30 41.95 10.69
CA GLY A 22 34.06 41.36 11.14
C GLY A 22 32.97 41.36 10.07
N HIS A 23 31.97 40.50 10.33
CA HIS A 23 30.62 40.60 9.81
C HIS A 23 30.43 40.39 8.30
N GLN A 24 30.85 39.22 7.79
CA GLN A 24 30.10 38.59 6.70
C GLN A 24 29.14 37.54 7.26
N SER A 25 28.22 37.97 8.14
CA SER A 25 26.89 37.37 8.15
C SER A 25 26.26 37.74 6.82
N ARG A 26 26.61 36.97 5.79
CA ARG A 26 26.01 37.06 4.46
C ARG A 26 24.55 36.68 4.68
N ASN A 27 23.73 37.72 4.86
CA ASN A 27 22.29 37.65 4.99
C ASN A 27 21.79 36.85 3.79
N ARG A 28 21.58 35.54 4.01
CA ARG A 28 20.95 34.67 3.05
C ARG A 28 19.48 35.04 3.16
N ASP A 29 19.05 36.01 2.36
CA ASP A 29 17.63 36.25 2.19
C ASP A 29 16.99 34.90 1.85
N PRO A 30 15.97 34.46 2.61
CA PRO A 30 15.34 33.19 2.36
C PRO A 30 14.80 33.21 0.93
N LEU A 31 15.19 32.20 0.14
CA LEU A 31 14.67 32.01 -1.21
C LEU A 31 13.14 32.04 -1.15
N PRO A 32 12.47 32.73 -2.09
CA PRO A 32 11.01 32.74 -2.16
C PRO A 32 10.50 31.30 -2.16
N PRO A 33 9.52 30.94 -1.31
CA PRO A 33 9.00 29.59 -1.29
C PRO A 33 8.46 29.27 -2.68
N LEU A 34 9.00 28.22 -3.30
CA LEU A 34 8.50 27.72 -4.58
C LEU A 34 6.98 27.58 -4.46
N PRO A 35 6.19 28.06 -5.44
CA PRO A 35 4.74 27.93 -5.41
C PRO A 35 4.42 26.43 -5.31
N ARG A 36 4.10 25.97 -4.10
CA ARG A 36 3.76 24.58 -3.81
C ARG A 36 2.44 24.34 -4.51
N GLN A 37 2.50 24.01 -5.79
CA GLN A 37 1.35 23.60 -6.58
C GLN A 37 0.98 22.22 -6.05
N ARG A 38 0.35 22.20 -4.87
CA ARG A 38 -0.32 21.05 -4.29
C ARG A 38 -1.38 20.72 -5.31
N ARG A 39 -1.09 19.79 -6.22
CA ARG A 39 -2.03 19.28 -7.21
C ARG A 39 -3.07 18.44 -6.46
N ARG A 40 -3.84 19.07 -5.56
CA ARG A 40 -4.89 18.45 -4.76
C ARG A 40 -5.88 17.73 -5.67
N ARG A 41 -6.11 18.27 -6.86
CA ARG A 41 -6.91 17.65 -7.92
C ARG A 41 -6.41 16.24 -8.29
N LEU A 42 -5.09 16.04 -8.40
CA LEU A 42 -4.53 14.70 -8.70
C LEU A 42 -4.69 13.73 -7.53
N ILE A 43 -4.54 14.21 -6.29
CA ILE A 43 -4.75 13.37 -5.10
C ILE A 43 -6.21 12.92 -5.02
N VAL A 44 -7.15 13.83 -5.25
CA VAL A 44 -8.59 13.51 -5.27
C VAL A 44 -8.89 12.46 -6.33
N ILE A 45 -8.37 12.62 -7.55
CA ILE A 45 -8.54 11.64 -8.63
C ILE A 45 -7.95 10.29 -8.21
N GLY A 46 -6.72 10.24 -7.73
CA GLY A 46 -6.08 8.99 -7.30
C GLY A 46 -6.86 8.28 -6.19
N MET A 47 -7.36 9.03 -5.21
CA MET A 47 -8.19 8.49 -4.14
C MET A 47 -9.53 7.97 -4.66
N LEU A 48 -10.15 8.68 -5.61
CA LEU A 48 -11.41 8.25 -6.22
C LEU A 48 -11.23 6.94 -6.99
N LEU A 49 -10.16 6.81 -7.80
CA LEU A 49 -9.82 5.56 -8.46
C LEU A 49 -9.54 4.43 -7.46
N MET A 50 -8.80 4.71 -6.38
CA MET A 50 -8.48 3.71 -5.37
C MET A 50 -9.73 3.21 -4.63
N LEU A 51 -10.64 4.12 -4.27
CA LEU A 51 -11.93 3.77 -3.67
C LEU A 51 -12.80 2.96 -4.62
N THR A 52 -12.87 3.33 -5.90
CA THR A 52 -13.62 2.56 -6.90
C THR A 52 -13.05 1.15 -7.07
N GLY A 53 -11.73 1.02 -7.19
CA GLY A 53 -11.07 -0.29 -7.30
C GLY A 53 -11.28 -1.17 -6.07
N ALA A 54 -11.11 -0.59 -4.87
CA ALA A 54 -11.32 -1.29 -3.61
C ALA A 54 -12.78 -1.72 -3.43
N LEU A 55 -13.73 -0.86 -3.79
CA LEU A 55 -15.16 -1.15 -3.71
C LEU A 55 -15.55 -2.29 -4.67
N SER A 56 -15.10 -2.22 -5.93
CA SER A 56 -15.34 -3.28 -6.91
C SER A 56 -14.75 -4.62 -6.48
N ALA A 57 -13.53 -4.62 -5.93
CA ALA A 57 -12.88 -5.82 -5.42
C ALA A 57 -13.66 -6.42 -4.24
N ALA A 58 -14.09 -5.58 -3.29
CA ALA A 58 -14.91 -6.02 -2.16
C ALA A 58 -16.25 -6.61 -2.62
N TYR A 59 -16.93 -5.94 -3.56
CA TYR A 59 -18.20 -6.40 -4.10
C TYR A 59 -18.08 -7.74 -4.83
N LEU A 60 -17.01 -7.91 -5.61
CA LEU A 60 -16.74 -9.17 -6.29
C LEU A 60 -16.39 -10.28 -5.30
N TYR A 61 -15.57 -9.98 -4.29
CA TYR A 61 -15.21 -10.91 -3.23
C TYR A 61 -16.44 -11.40 -2.45
N THR A 62 -17.37 -10.51 -2.11
CA THR A 62 -18.62 -10.89 -1.46
C THR A 62 -19.48 -11.79 -2.35
N GLY A 63 -19.52 -11.53 -3.66
CA GLY A 63 -20.28 -12.37 -4.60
C GLY A 63 -19.65 -13.75 -4.85
N ILE A 64 -18.33 -13.89 -4.72
CA ILE A 64 -17.65 -15.21 -4.86
C ILE A 64 -17.98 -16.15 -3.70
N GLY A 65 -18.27 -15.61 -2.51
CA GLY A 65 -18.60 -16.39 -1.32
C GLY A 65 -20.01 -16.97 -1.31
N ASP A 66 -20.93 -16.43 -2.12
CA ASP A 66 -22.29 -16.94 -2.27
C ASP A 66 -22.26 -18.24 -3.08
N ARG A 67 -21.95 -19.34 -2.38
CA ARG A 67 -22.09 -20.69 -2.90
C ARG A 67 -23.58 -20.94 -3.17
N PRO A 68 -23.99 -21.18 -4.42
CA PRO A 68 -25.39 -21.44 -4.72
C PRO A 68 -25.82 -22.71 -3.98
N SER A 69 -26.86 -22.62 -3.15
CA SER A 69 -27.47 -23.79 -2.53
C SER A 69 -28.12 -24.61 -3.63
N VAL A 70 -27.64 -25.82 -3.85
CA VAL A 70 -28.16 -26.73 -4.87
C VAL A 70 -29.12 -27.70 -4.20
N VAL A 71 -30.25 -27.97 -4.86
CA VAL A 71 -31.22 -28.98 -4.44
C VAL A 71 -30.72 -30.34 -4.91
N MET A 72 -30.44 -31.24 -3.96
CA MET A 72 -29.98 -32.60 -4.21
C MET A 72 -31.09 -33.59 -3.88
N ILE A 73 -31.30 -34.58 -4.76
CA ILE A 73 -32.23 -35.69 -4.52
C ILE A 73 -31.57 -36.64 -3.51
N THR A 74 -32.23 -36.92 -2.40
CA THR A 74 -31.69 -37.75 -1.31
C THR A 74 -32.13 -39.21 -1.37
N ARG A 75 -33.10 -39.53 -2.22
CA ARG A 75 -33.69 -40.87 -2.35
C ARG A 75 -34.15 -41.10 -3.77
N ASP A 76 -34.04 -42.34 -4.25
CA ASP A 76 -34.37 -42.67 -5.64
C ASP A 76 -35.83 -42.37 -5.96
N VAL A 77 -36.07 -41.42 -6.87
CA VAL A 77 -37.41 -41.05 -7.36
C VAL A 77 -37.62 -41.70 -8.74
N PRO A 78 -38.64 -42.55 -8.92
CA PRO A 78 -38.91 -43.19 -10.21
C PRO A 78 -39.28 -42.17 -11.28
N VAL A 79 -38.82 -42.40 -12.51
CA VAL A 79 -39.04 -41.51 -13.66
C VAL A 79 -40.54 -41.31 -13.90
N GLY A 80 -40.98 -40.06 -14.01
CA GLY A 80 -42.40 -39.71 -14.16
C GLY A 80 -43.18 -39.52 -12.86
N SER A 81 -42.55 -39.72 -11.70
CA SER A 81 -43.16 -39.44 -10.39
C SER A 81 -43.03 -37.98 -10.00
N ARG A 82 -43.99 -37.45 -9.24
CA ARG A 82 -43.93 -36.09 -8.70
C ARG A 82 -42.88 -36.03 -7.59
N ILE A 83 -41.92 -35.12 -7.72
CA ILE A 83 -40.90 -34.86 -6.70
C ILE A 83 -41.57 -34.09 -5.56
N ASP A 84 -41.51 -34.64 -4.35
CA ASP A 84 -42.08 -34.07 -3.15
C ASP A 84 -40.99 -33.47 -2.25
N ALA A 85 -41.35 -32.57 -1.33
CA ALA A 85 -40.37 -31.85 -0.51
C ALA A 85 -39.54 -32.76 0.40
N SER A 86 -39.99 -33.99 0.62
CA SER A 86 -39.27 -35.01 1.39
C SER A 86 -38.24 -35.79 0.55
N ASP A 87 -38.25 -35.67 -0.78
CA ASP A 87 -37.30 -36.32 -1.71
C ASP A 87 -35.99 -35.53 -1.90
N VAL A 88 -35.97 -34.28 -1.43
CA VAL A 88 -34.93 -33.31 -1.76
C VAL A 88 -34.39 -32.64 -0.51
N ALA A 89 -33.07 -32.48 -0.48
CA ALA A 89 -32.35 -31.72 0.54
C ALA A 89 -31.47 -30.65 -0.10
N THR A 90 -31.25 -29.55 0.60
CA THR A 90 -30.32 -28.50 0.18
C THR A 90 -28.91 -28.84 0.66
N THR A 91 -27.96 -28.82 -0.27
CA THR A 91 -26.53 -29.01 0.06
C THR A 91 -25.68 -27.88 -0.53
N GLN A 92 -24.53 -27.66 0.10
CA GLN A 92 -23.49 -26.73 -0.35
C GLN A 92 -22.46 -27.54 -1.15
N VAL A 93 -22.17 -27.12 -2.38
CA VAL A 93 -21.15 -27.78 -3.21
C VAL A 93 -19.82 -27.03 -3.02
N ASP A 94 -18.74 -27.78 -2.78
CA ASP A 94 -17.36 -27.27 -2.79
C ASP A 94 -16.73 -27.60 -4.16
N ALA A 95 -15.98 -26.66 -4.72
CA ALA A 95 -15.43 -26.73 -6.08
C ALA A 95 -14.13 -27.55 -6.16
#